data_AF-A0A7S0VVF7-F1
#
_entry.id   AF-A0A7S0VVF7-F1
#
_cell.length_a   1.000
_cell.length_b   1.000
_cell.length_c   1.000
_cell.angle_alpha   90.00
_cell.angle_beta   90.00
_cell.angle_gamma   90.00
#
_symmetry.space_group_name_H-M   'P 1'
#
loop_
_entity.id
_entity.type
_entity.pdbx_description
1 polymer ?
#
loop_
_entity_poly.entity_id
_entity_poly.type
_entity_poly.pdbx_seq_one_letter_code
_entity_poly.pdbx_strand_id
1 'polypeptide(L)'
;GVEGLVVVSDFDRTLTSYKGINGDKGEECHDILFKHASSSSEWAESVKKLWGDTAARFGPYKDLSNEDRGRFCDWWWAEANGRMVEHGITREAVLRASKICNTALRPGCADM
;
A
#
# COMPACT_ATOMS: atom_id res chain seq x y z
N GLY A 1 26.25 -12.57 23.09
CA GLY A 1 26.63 -12.62 21.67
C GLY A 1 25.40 -12.43 20.83
N VAL A 2 25.57 -12.14 19.54
CA VAL A 2 24.50 -11.98 18.53
C VAL A 2 23.85 -13.32 18.14
N GLU A 3 24.34 -14.42 18.70
CA GLU A 3 23.80 -15.76 18.46
C GLU A 3 22.36 -15.87 19.00
N GLY A 4 21.40 -16.02 18.08
CA GLY A 4 19.99 -16.21 18.38
C GLY A 4 19.11 -14.95 18.31
N LEU A 5 19.65 -13.77 17.94
CA LEU A 5 18.83 -12.58 17.73
C LEU A 5 18.06 -12.67 16.40
N VAL A 6 16.74 -12.44 16.43
CA VAL A 6 15.87 -12.36 15.26
C VAL A 6 15.09 -11.04 15.32
N VAL A 7 15.04 -10.33 14.19
CA VAL A 7 14.25 -9.10 14.04
C VAL A 7 13.07 -9.39 13.12
N VAL A 8 11.86 -9.11 13.62
CA VAL A 8 10.62 -9.14 12.84
C VAL A 8 10.05 -7.72 12.86
N SER A 9 9.91 -7.11 11.69
CA SER A 9 9.47 -5.72 11.56
C SER A 9 8.44 -5.60 10.45
N ASP A 10 7.51 -4.68 10.64
CA ASP A 10 6.64 -4.20 9.58
C ASP A 10 7.43 -3.28 8.62
N PHE A 11 6.93 -3.08 7.42
CA PHE A 11 7.59 -2.25 6.42
C PHE A 11 6.99 -0.85 6.35
N ASP A 12 5.71 -0.76 6.02
CA ASP A 12 5.03 0.51 5.79
C ASP A 12 4.90 1.30 7.09
N ARG A 13 5.31 2.58 7.05
CA ARG A 13 5.36 3.47 8.22
C ARG A 13 6.27 3.00 9.36
N THR A 14 6.96 1.88 9.21
CA THR A 14 7.89 1.34 10.20
C THR A 14 9.32 1.44 9.70
N LEU A 15 9.66 0.76 8.60
CA LEU A 15 10.92 0.95 7.88
C LEU A 15 10.85 2.12 6.93
N THR A 16 9.67 2.38 6.35
CA THR A 16 9.40 3.62 5.61
C THR A 16 8.97 4.74 6.56
N SER A 17 9.33 5.98 6.23
CA SER A 17 8.97 7.17 7.01
C SER A 17 7.53 7.61 6.75
N TYR A 18 6.93 8.29 7.74
CA TYR A 18 5.61 8.90 7.55
C TYR A 18 5.63 10.02 6.51
N LYS A 19 6.72 10.78 6.43
CA LYS A 19 6.95 11.79 5.39
C LYS A 19 7.80 11.22 4.26
N GLY A 20 7.41 11.48 3.02
CA GLY A 20 8.16 11.11 1.82
C GLY A 20 9.31 12.08 1.52
N ILE A 21 9.97 11.85 0.40
CA ILE A 21 11.14 12.61 -0.07
C ILE A 21 10.78 14.09 -0.27
N ASN A 22 9.55 14.38 -0.69
CA ASN A 22 9.09 15.74 -0.94
C ASN A 22 8.54 16.47 0.31
N GLY A 23 8.53 15.82 1.49
CA GLY A 23 8.00 16.38 2.74
C GLY A 23 6.50 16.13 2.99
N ASP A 24 5.75 15.69 1.98
CA ASP A 24 4.34 15.28 2.13
C ASP A 24 4.22 13.90 2.79
N LYS A 25 2.99 13.44 3.05
CA LYS A 25 2.74 12.07 3.52
C LYS A 25 3.34 11.08 2.51
N GLY A 26 4.26 10.24 2.98
CA GLY A 26 4.92 9.23 2.16
C GLY A 26 3.92 8.20 1.65
N GLU A 27 4.23 7.51 0.57
CA GLU A 27 3.38 6.48 -0.02
C GLU A 27 3.68 5.12 0.60
N GLU A 28 2.61 4.38 0.91
CA GLU A 28 2.69 2.96 1.32
C GLU A 28 2.77 2.06 0.07
N CYS A 29 3.15 0.80 0.23
CA CYS A 29 3.33 -0.12 -0.90
C CYS A 29 2.13 -0.12 -1.86
N HIS A 30 0.91 -0.19 -1.32
CA HIS A 30 -0.30 -0.20 -2.14
C HIS A 30 -0.61 1.15 -2.78
N ASP A 31 -0.31 2.27 -2.11
CA ASP A 31 -0.45 3.61 -2.70
C ASP A 31 0.43 3.73 -3.95
N ILE A 32 1.66 3.22 -3.88
CA ILE A 32 2.63 3.25 -4.98
C ILE A 32 2.05 2.53 -6.20
N LEU A 33 1.46 1.35 -5.98
CA LEU A 33 0.86 0.57 -7.06
C LEU A 33 -0.36 1.26 -7.65
N PHE A 34 -1.28 1.74 -6.81
CA PHE A 34 -2.50 2.41 -7.26
C PHE A 34 -2.22 3.66 -8.08
N LYS A 35 -1.22 4.45 -7.70
CA LYS A 35 -0.92 5.71 -8.36
C LYS A 35 -0.01 5.57 -9.58
N HIS A 36 0.95 4.65 -9.53
CA HIS A 36 2.09 4.66 -10.45
C HIS A 36 2.26 3.38 -11.28
N ALA A 37 1.55 2.29 -10.98
CA ALA A 37 1.76 1.03 -11.70
C ALA A 37 1.19 1.04 -13.13
N SER A 38 0.16 1.84 -13.41
CA SER A 38 -0.40 1.99 -14.75
C SER A 38 -0.92 3.41 -14.97
N SER A 39 -0.73 3.91 -16.20
CA SER A 39 -1.30 5.19 -16.66
C SER A 39 -2.61 5.01 -17.44
N SER A 40 -3.17 3.78 -17.51
CA SER A 40 -4.42 3.53 -18.23
C SER A 40 -5.61 4.14 -17.48
N SER A 41 -6.56 4.71 -18.23
CA SER A 41 -7.80 5.25 -17.68
C SER A 41 -8.64 4.15 -17.00
N GLU A 42 -8.60 2.93 -17.53
CA GLU A 42 -9.29 1.77 -16.95
C GLU A 42 -8.75 1.42 -15.56
N TRP A 43 -7.42 1.48 -15.36
CA TRP A 43 -6.82 1.26 -14.05
C TRP A 43 -7.23 2.34 -13.06
N ALA A 44 -7.15 3.61 -13.48
CA ALA A 44 -7.54 4.73 -12.63
C ALA A 44 -9.02 4.63 -12.19
N GLU A 45 -9.91 4.26 -13.10
CA GLU A 45 -11.33 4.08 -12.77
C GLU A 45 -11.55 2.84 -11.88
N SER A 46 -10.80 1.75 -12.10
CA SER A 46 -10.84 0.56 -11.24
C SER A 46 -10.43 0.85 -9.80
N VAL A 47 -9.33 1.59 -9.61
CA VAL A 47 -8.88 2.05 -8.28
C VAL A 47 -9.90 2.98 -7.64
N LYS A 48 -10.44 3.94 -8.40
CA LYS A 48 -11.50 4.84 -7.91
C LYS A 48 -12.74 4.06 -7.48
N LYS A 49 -13.13 3.05 -8.26
CA LYS A 49 -14.26 2.17 -7.93
C LYS A 49 -14.00 1.39 -6.64
N LEU A 50 -12.79 0.87 -6.43
CA LEU A 50 -12.42 0.18 -5.16
C LEU A 50 -12.67 1.08 -3.94
N TRP A 51 -12.27 2.34 -3.99
CA TRP A 51 -12.51 3.29 -2.90
C TRP A 51 -13.99 3.62 -2.72
N GLY A 52 -14.76 3.73 -3.81
CA GLY A 52 -16.20 3.90 -3.76
C GLY A 52 -16.92 2.70 -3.14
N ASP A 53 -16.58 1.48 -3.59
CA ASP A 53 -17.13 0.23 -3.07
C ASP A 53 -16.79 0.06 -1.58
N THR A 54 -15.58 0.43 -1.18
CA THR A 54 -15.13 0.43 0.22
C THR A 54 -16.03 1.28 1.11
N ALA A 55 -16.24 2.55 0.72
CA ALA A 55 -17.06 3.48 1.48
C ALA A 55 -18.52 3.04 1.54
N ALA A 56 -19.06 2.50 0.42
CA ALA A 56 -20.43 2.00 0.36
C ALA A 56 -20.65 0.75 1.23
N ARG A 57 -19.65 -0.13 1.32
CA ARG A 57 -19.76 -1.42 2.02
C ARG A 57 -19.51 -1.33 3.52
N PHE A 58 -18.54 -0.51 3.94
CA PHE A 58 -18.09 -0.47 5.33
C PHE A 58 -18.24 0.90 5.99
N GLY A 59 -18.46 1.97 5.22
CA GLY A 59 -18.42 3.33 5.77
C GLY A 59 -17.01 3.73 6.24
N PRO A 60 -16.87 4.71 7.14
CA PRO A 60 -15.57 5.16 7.61
C PRO A 60 -14.90 4.11 8.52
N TYR A 61 -13.67 3.70 8.19
CA TYR A 61 -12.92 2.68 8.95
C TYR A 61 -12.82 2.97 10.46
N LYS A 62 -12.68 4.25 10.84
CA LYS A 62 -12.61 4.70 12.24
C LYS A 62 -13.84 4.32 13.08
N ASP A 63 -14.99 4.17 12.43
CA ASP A 63 -16.28 3.92 13.08
C ASP A 63 -16.63 2.41 13.09
N LEU A 64 -15.80 1.58 12.44
CA LEU A 64 -15.99 0.13 12.42
C LEU A 64 -15.69 -0.53 13.77
N SER A 65 -16.51 -1.53 14.11
CA SER A 65 -16.23 -2.47 15.20
C SER A 65 -14.97 -3.30 14.91
N ASN A 66 -14.39 -3.93 15.93
CA ASN A 66 -13.22 -4.81 15.72
C ASN A 66 -13.54 -5.99 14.80
N GLU A 67 -14.74 -6.56 14.89
CA GLU A 67 -15.17 -7.66 14.01
C GLU A 67 -15.29 -7.18 12.55
N ASP A 68 -15.92 -6.02 12.35
CA ASP A 68 -16.08 -5.46 11.01
C ASP A 68 -14.75 -4.99 10.40
N ARG A 69 -13.77 -4.59 11.23
CA ARG A 69 -12.40 -4.30 10.77
C ARG A 69 -11.72 -5.53 10.20
N GLY A 70 -11.91 -6.70 10.82
CA GLY A 70 -11.39 -7.96 10.28
C GLY A 70 -11.98 -8.26 8.90
N ARG A 71 -13.31 -8.21 8.78
CA ARG A 71 -14.03 -8.42 7.51
C ARG A 71 -13.65 -7.39 6.44
N PHE A 72 -13.45 -6.13 6.85
CA PHE A 72 -12.95 -5.07 5.99
C PHE A 72 -11.57 -5.40 5.44
N CYS A 73 -10.62 -5.79 6.31
CA CYS A 73 -9.26 -6.11 5.89
C CYS A 73 -9.26 -7.27 4.88
N ASP A 74 -9.95 -8.37 5.19
CA ASP A 74 -10.03 -9.53 4.30
C ASP A 74 -10.57 -9.16 2.91
N TRP A 75 -11.66 -8.39 2.89
CA TRP A 75 -12.26 -7.93 1.64
C TRP A 75 -11.35 -6.97 0.89
N TRP A 76 -10.79 -5.96 1.56
CA TRP A 76 -9.98 -4.92 0.93
C TRP A 76 -8.73 -5.52 0.29
N TRP A 77 -8.04 -6.42 0.99
CA TRP A 77 -6.86 -7.10 0.46
C TRP A 77 -7.18 -8.00 -0.73
N ALA A 78 -8.30 -8.74 -0.66
CA ALA A 78 -8.74 -9.59 -1.78
C ALA A 78 -9.05 -8.76 -3.03
N GLU A 79 -9.80 -7.67 -2.90
CA GLU A 79 -10.22 -6.82 -4.02
C GLU A 79 -9.06 -6.01 -4.60
N ALA A 80 -8.25 -5.40 -3.74
CA ALA A 80 -7.08 -4.63 -4.17
C ALA A 80 -6.14 -5.49 -5.02
N ASN A 81 -5.80 -6.69 -4.53
CA ASN A 81 -4.90 -7.60 -5.22
C ASN A 81 -5.57 -8.23 -6.44
N GLY A 82 -6.86 -8.56 -6.37
CA GLY A 82 -7.65 -9.06 -7.50
C GLY A 82 -7.61 -8.12 -8.70
N ARG A 83 -7.82 -6.82 -8.47
CA ARG A 83 -7.72 -5.80 -9.52
C ARG A 83 -6.33 -5.71 -10.14
N MET A 84 -5.26 -5.83 -9.34
CA MET A 84 -3.89 -5.84 -9.89
C MET A 84 -3.68 -7.03 -10.84
N VAL A 85 -4.24 -8.20 -10.52
CA VAL A 85 -4.20 -9.39 -11.38
C VAL A 85 -5.04 -9.17 -12.65
N GLU A 86 -6.28 -8.70 -12.51
CA GLU A 86 -7.20 -8.43 -13.62
C GLU A 86 -6.65 -7.43 -14.63
N HIS A 87 -6.01 -6.36 -14.15
CA HIS A 87 -5.41 -5.34 -14.99
C HIS A 87 -3.98 -5.68 -15.44
N GLY A 88 -3.48 -6.88 -15.13
CA GLY A 88 -2.19 -7.36 -15.60
C GLY A 88 -1.01 -6.52 -15.12
N ILE A 89 -1.03 -6.05 -13.87
CA ILE A 89 0.09 -5.27 -13.30
C ILE A 89 1.35 -6.15 -13.26
N THR A 90 2.34 -5.79 -14.07
CA THR A 90 3.56 -6.58 -14.24
C THR A 90 4.64 -6.22 -13.23
N ARG A 91 5.63 -7.10 -13.06
CA ARG A 91 6.82 -6.82 -12.25
C ARG A 91 7.56 -5.57 -12.73
N GLU A 92 7.66 -5.35 -14.03
CA GLU A 92 8.30 -4.18 -14.62
C GLU A 92 7.55 -2.90 -14.26
N ALA A 93 6.21 -2.96 -14.20
CA ALA A 93 5.39 -1.84 -13.73
C ALA A 93 5.67 -1.51 -12.27
N VAL A 94 5.73 -2.53 -11.40
CA VAL A 94 6.10 -2.36 -9.98
C VAL A 94 7.48 -1.72 -9.82
N LEU A 95 8.48 -2.18 -10.58
CA LEU A 95 9.83 -1.63 -10.54
C LEU A 95 9.92 -0.20 -11.07
N ARG A 96 9.06 0.20 -12.01
CA ARG A 96 8.97 1.60 -12.45
C ARG A 96 8.30 2.45 -11.38
N ALA A 97 7.18 1.98 -10.83
CA ALA A 97 6.43 2.64 -9.78
C ALA A 97 7.30 2.94 -8.55
N SER A 98 8.11 1.97 -8.10
CA SER A 98 9.00 2.14 -6.95
C SER A 98 10.10 3.19 -7.15
N LYS A 99 10.47 3.51 -8.39
CA LYS A 99 11.50 4.52 -8.70
C LYS A 99 10.97 5.96 -8.70
N ILE A 100 9.66 6.12 -8.90
CA ILE A 100 9.02 7.44 -9.03
C ILE A 100 8.10 7.78 -7.86
N CYS A 101 7.97 6.87 -6.90
CA CYS A 101 7.13 7.05 -5.74
C CYS A 101 7.67 8.08 -4.74
N ASN A 102 6.76 8.67 -3.98
CA ASN A 102 7.10 9.52 -2.85
C ASN A 102 7.22 8.70 -1.57
N THR A 103 8.27 7.88 -1.45
CA THR A 103 8.55 7.12 -0.22
C THR A 103 10.01 7.29 0.19
N ALA A 104 10.29 7.20 1.49
CA ALA A 104 11.65 7.24 2.01
C ALA A 104 11.80 6.21 3.13
N LEU A 105 13.00 5.67 3.29
CA LEU A 105 13.35 4.86 4.45
C LEU A 105 13.60 5.76 5.66
N ARG A 106 13.34 5.25 6.86
CA ARG A 106 13.73 5.95 8.09
C ARG A 106 15.27 6.03 8.19
N PRO A 107 15.82 7.11 8.77
CA PRO A 107 17.27 7.21 9.01
C PRO A 107 17.82 5.96 9.72
N GLY A 108 18.96 5.45 9.26
CA GLY A 108 19.60 4.24 9.77
C GLY A 108 19.10 2.93 9.17
N CYS A 109 18.02 2.92 8.38
CA CYS A 109 17.55 1.68 7.74
C CYS A 109 18.52 1.10 6.70
N ALA A 110 19.37 1.92 6.09
CA ALA A 110 20.38 1.44 5.15
C ALA A 110 21.56 0.74 5.85
N ASP A 111 21.71 0.96 7.16
CA ASP A 111 22.81 0.44 7.98
C ASP A 111 22.39 -0.79 8.81
N MET A 112 21.12 -1.21 8.71
CA MET A 112 20.55 -2.37 9.41
C MET A 112 20.84 -3.70 8.72
#